data_AF-A0A845FEV5-F1
#
_entry.id   AF-A0A845FEV5-F1
#
_cell.length_a   1.000
_cell.length_b   1.000
_cell.length_c   1.000
_cell.angle_alpha   90.00
_cell.angle_beta   90.00
_cell.angle_gamma   90.00
#
_symmetry.space_group_name_H-M   'P 1'
#
loop_
_entity.id
_entity.type
_entity.pdbx_description
1 polymer ?
#
loop_
_entity_poly.entity_id
_entity_poly.type
_entity_poly.pdbx_seq_one_letter_code
_entity_poly.pdbx_strand_id
1 'polypeptide(L)'
;MTSKRRLIGLYRNQYGYTFNPYGYDGYFRVQSDQSIVKDIEKAINGEYSAIACYNKLADLAPTQQARQQIYEIRQDEIRHYEAFTNIYKQLTGKQPSPKIDAPCSEQYREGIDAAFIDEQKTTDFYHEIERKAQDLSIKETFRQAAADEQNHAVWFLYFLSFPKKDRAQIRQQDYGATGALNASSLTFQDMLTYAIQDEYLAQARYDAIRREFGDIQTFVRIQEAEKRHITALNTLFTRYQFPIPSDNASQYVITPDSVKAAYAAGVQGEIENISMYEKFLLYELPEDARTVFTQLRNASLNHLAAFRRGLARFEDS
;
A
#
# COMPACT_ATOMS: atom_id res chain seq x y z
N MET A 1 -31.31 21.82 -50.74
CA MET A 1 -31.47 20.67 -49.81
C MET A 1 -30.08 20.15 -49.46
N THR A 2 -29.56 20.61 -48.31
CA THR A 2 -29.16 19.80 -47.12
C THR A 2 -27.80 19.11 -47.27
N SER A 3 -26.69 19.66 -46.74
CA SER A 3 -26.28 19.76 -45.31
C SER A 3 -25.60 18.49 -44.78
N LYS A 4 -24.28 18.57 -44.52
CA LYS A 4 -23.72 18.58 -43.15
C LYS A 4 -22.21 18.90 -43.14
N ARG A 5 -21.86 19.94 -42.38
CA ARG A 5 -20.54 20.26 -41.84
C ARG A 5 -20.16 19.25 -40.74
N ARG A 6 -18.87 18.95 -40.59
CA ARG A 6 -18.16 18.95 -39.29
C ARG A 6 -16.74 19.46 -39.49
N LEU A 7 -16.26 20.16 -38.47
CA LEU A 7 -15.17 21.12 -38.43
C LEU A 7 -14.30 20.76 -37.20
N ILE A 8 -13.05 21.27 -37.19
CA ILE A 8 -12.07 21.35 -36.07
C ILE A 8 -11.17 20.11 -35.92
N GLY A 9 -9.83 20.18 -35.83
CA GLY A 9 -8.91 21.32 -35.74
C GLY A 9 -7.44 20.86 -35.90
N LEU A 10 -6.58 21.78 -36.33
CA LEU A 10 -5.14 21.61 -36.56
C LEU A 10 -4.36 21.82 -35.25
N TYR A 11 -3.37 20.98 -34.95
CA TYR A 11 -2.26 21.35 -34.06
C TYR A 11 -0.92 21.06 -34.74
N ARG A 12 -0.14 22.13 -34.90
CA ARG A 12 1.22 22.18 -35.45
C ARG A 12 2.18 22.13 -34.26
N ASN A 13 3.13 21.21 -34.26
CA ASN A 13 4.25 21.25 -33.33
C ASN A 13 5.49 21.82 -34.05
N GLN A 14 6.13 22.78 -33.39
CA GLN A 14 7.27 23.57 -33.87
C GLN A 14 8.53 23.12 -33.10
N TYR A 15 9.71 23.40 -33.66
CA TYR A 15 11.06 23.20 -33.10
C TYR A 15 11.76 21.90 -33.51
N GLY A 16 12.26 21.90 -34.74
CA GLY A 16 13.44 21.14 -35.13
C GLY A 16 14.72 21.91 -34.76
N TYR A 17 15.77 21.20 -34.38
CA TYR A 17 17.11 21.77 -34.24
C TYR A 17 18.15 20.88 -34.93
N THR A 18 18.92 21.52 -35.80
CA THR A 18 20.09 21.01 -36.52
C THR A 18 21.36 21.23 -35.68
N PHE A 19 22.21 20.20 -35.64
CA PHE A 19 23.51 20.18 -34.98
C PHE A 19 24.60 20.78 -35.88
N ASN A 20 25.49 21.62 -35.34
CA ASN A 20 26.76 22.00 -35.98
C ASN A 20 27.88 22.09 -34.93
N PRO A 21 28.99 21.32 -35.07
CA PRO A 21 30.07 21.25 -34.08
C PRO A 21 31.19 22.28 -34.33
N TYR A 22 31.95 22.57 -33.26
CA TYR A 22 33.25 23.28 -33.15
C TYR A 22 33.27 24.75 -32.63
N GLY A 23 33.75 24.92 -31.38
CA GLY A 23 34.76 25.93 -30.99
C GLY A 23 34.38 27.04 -29.97
N TYR A 24 34.94 27.02 -28.74
CA TYR A 24 35.72 28.09 -28.05
C TYR A 24 35.70 28.02 -26.50
N ASP A 25 36.68 27.32 -25.91
CA ASP A 25 36.83 26.87 -24.51
C ASP A 25 37.03 27.95 -23.40
N GLY A 26 36.83 29.24 -23.68
CA GLY A 26 37.06 30.32 -22.70
C GLY A 26 35.79 30.98 -22.14
N TYR A 27 34.76 31.11 -22.98
CA TYR A 27 33.48 31.73 -22.64
C TYR A 27 32.47 30.72 -22.07
N PHE A 28 32.70 29.42 -22.28
CA PHE A 28 31.82 28.35 -21.80
C PHE A 28 31.83 28.16 -20.28
N ARG A 29 32.93 28.48 -19.57
CA ARG A 29 33.02 28.28 -18.10
C ARG A 29 32.05 29.18 -17.32
N VAL A 30 32.00 30.47 -17.63
CA VAL A 30 31.08 31.41 -16.93
C VAL A 30 29.62 31.14 -17.32
N GLN A 31 29.40 30.70 -18.56
CA GLN A 31 28.07 30.39 -19.07
C GLN A 31 27.54 29.04 -18.55
N SER A 32 28.42 28.04 -18.35
CA SER A 32 28.07 26.78 -17.70
C SER A 32 27.76 26.96 -16.23
N ASP A 33 28.52 27.79 -15.52
CA ASP A 33 28.33 28.05 -14.09
C ASP A 33 27.03 28.86 -13.84
N GLN A 34 26.68 29.80 -14.71
CA GLN A 34 25.38 30.47 -14.64
C GLN A 34 24.21 29.55 -15.01
N SER A 35 24.41 28.57 -15.89
CA SER A 35 23.38 27.60 -16.26
C SER A 35 23.09 26.64 -15.12
N ILE A 36 24.12 26.09 -14.47
CA ILE A 36 23.95 25.11 -13.41
C ILE A 36 23.32 25.72 -12.16
N VAL A 37 23.65 26.97 -11.82
CA VAL A 37 23.03 27.69 -10.69
C VAL A 37 21.52 27.83 -10.90
N LYS A 38 21.06 28.11 -12.12
CA LYS A 38 19.63 28.19 -12.45
C LYS A 38 18.95 26.82 -12.38
N ASP A 39 19.63 25.78 -12.83
CA ASP A 39 19.11 24.42 -12.76
C ASP A 39 18.98 23.95 -11.31
N ILE A 40 19.95 24.29 -10.45
CA ILE A 40 19.89 24.01 -9.00
C ILE A 40 18.78 24.82 -8.33
N GLU A 41 18.61 26.10 -8.69
CA GLU A 41 17.47 26.91 -8.19
C GLU A 41 16.12 26.28 -8.56
N LYS A 42 16.00 25.75 -9.78
CA LYS A 42 14.83 25.02 -10.22
C LYS A 42 14.63 23.71 -9.44
N ALA A 43 15.70 22.95 -9.19
CA ALA A 43 15.64 21.75 -8.35
C ALA A 43 15.12 22.09 -6.94
N ILE A 44 15.64 23.15 -6.32
CA ILE A 44 15.19 23.64 -5.01
C ILE A 44 13.68 23.96 -5.00
N ASN A 45 13.16 24.60 -6.04
CA ASN A 45 11.71 24.86 -6.16
C ASN A 45 10.90 23.57 -6.33
N GLY A 46 11.43 22.61 -7.08
CA GLY A 46 10.85 21.28 -7.26
C GLY A 46 10.69 20.56 -5.93
N GLU A 47 11.80 20.37 -5.21
CA GLU A 47 11.83 19.77 -3.87
C GLU A 47 10.89 20.47 -2.90
N TYR A 48 10.93 21.80 -2.86
CA TYR A 48 10.05 22.58 -1.99
C TYR A 48 8.56 22.36 -2.29
N SER A 49 8.22 22.23 -3.58
CA SER A 49 6.86 21.91 -4.02
C SER A 49 6.47 20.47 -3.65
N ALA A 50 7.38 19.51 -3.84
CA ALA A 50 7.20 18.10 -3.49
C ALA A 50 6.96 17.93 -1.98
N ILE A 51 7.77 18.57 -1.12
CA ILE A 51 7.59 18.56 0.34
C ILE A 51 6.19 19.01 0.76
N ALA A 52 5.68 20.08 0.15
CA ALA A 52 4.35 20.60 0.43
C ALA A 52 3.25 19.66 -0.10
N CYS A 53 3.42 19.12 -1.31
CA CYS A 53 2.46 18.22 -1.91
C CYS A 53 2.39 16.89 -1.16
N TYR A 54 3.52 16.27 -0.84
CA TYR A 54 3.55 14.97 -0.19
C TYR A 54 3.07 15.03 1.25
N ASN A 55 3.20 16.18 1.93
CA ASN A 55 2.51 16.38 3.21
C ASN A 55 0.99 16.22 3.04
N LYS A 56 0.43 16.89 2.03
CA LYS A 56 -1.00 16.85 1.73
C LYS A 56 -1.44 15.46 1.25
N LEU A 57 -0.65 14.79 0.40
CA LEU A 57 -0.97 13.44 -0.06
C LEU A 57 -0.93 12.42 1.09
N ALA A 58 -0.01 12.58 2.05
CA ALA A 58 0.02 11.76 3.26
C ALA A 58 -1.26 11.94 4.11
N ASP A 59 -1.74 13.18 4.23
CA ASP A 59 -3.00 13.48 4.93
C ASP A 59 -4.20 12.85 4.22
N LEU A 60 -4.24 12.96 2.88
CA LEU A 60 -5.27 12.40 2.01
C LEU A 60 -5.16 10.88 1.81
N ALA A 61 -4.07 10.26 2.23
CA ALA A 61 -3.78 8.87 1.94
C ALA A 61 -4.89 7.95 2.52
N PRO A 62 -5.43 7.03 1.69
CA PRO A 62 -6.52 6.15 2.10
C PRO A 62 -6.06 5.09 3.11
N THR A 63 -4.75 4.85 3.22
CA THR A 63 -4.16 3.84 4.10
C THR A 63 -3.03 4.43 4.94
N GLN A 64 -2.79 3.83 6.11
CA GLN A 64 -1.70 4.24 7.00
C GLN A 64 -0.33 3.91 6.41
N GLN A 65 -0.20 2.80 5.68
CA GLN A 65 1.04 2.45 5.00
C GLN A 65 1.36 3.46 3.90
N ALA A 66 0.38 3.79 3.03
CA ALA A 66 0.60 4.80 2.02
C ALA A 66 0.94 6.15 2.66
N ARG A 67 0.26 6.53 3.75
CA ARG A 67 0.63 7.71 4.54
C ARG A 67 2.08 7.66 5.03
N GLN A 68 2.48 6.57 5.67
CA GLN A 68 3.81 6.40 6.24
C GLN A 68 4.89 6.43 5.15
N GLN A 69 4.68 5.71 4.06
CA GLN A 69 5.60 5.69 2.94
C GLN A 69 5.70 7.05 2.25
N ILE A 70 4.59 7.77 2.08
CA ILE A 70 4.60 9.14 1.53
C ILE A 70 5.30 10.10 2.51
N TYR A 71 5.19 9.89 3.82
CA TYR A 71 5.97 10.68 4.79
C TYR A 71 7.47 10.36 4.71
N GLU A 72 7.86 9.12 4.46
CA GLU A 72 9.26 8.74 4.25
C GLU A 72 9.82 9.40 2.98
N ILE A 73 9.11 9.28 1.85
CA ILE A 73 9.46 9.99 0.60
C ILE A 73 9.61 11.49 0.88
N ARG A 74 8.64 12.10 1.58
CA ARG A 74 8.73 13.52 1.97
C ARG A 74 9.97 13.84 2.82
N GLN A 75 10.45 12.94 3.68
CA GLN A 75 11.69 13.17 4.42
C GLN A 75 12.90 13.14 3.49
N ASP A 76 12.84 12.38 2.40
CA ASP A 76 13.90 12.30 1.39
C ASP A 76 13.95 13.64 0.63
N GLU A 77 12.80 14.17 0.18
CA GLU A 77 12.69 15.51 -0.42
C GLU A 77 13.25 16.63 0.49
N ILE A 78 13.01 16.55 1.81
CA ILE A 78 13.57 17.52 2.77
C ILE A 78 15.11 17.47 2.75
N ARG A 79 15.68 16.26 2.72
CA ARG A 79 17.14 16.09 2.68
C ARG A 79 17.71 16.59 1.36
N HIS A 80 17.04 16.34 0.24
CA HIS A 80 17.44 16.85 -1.07
C HIS A 80 17.34 18.38 -1.13
N TYR A 81 16.22 18.97 -0.68
CA TYR A 81 16.04 20.42 -0.56
C TYR A 81 17.17 21.08 0.26
N GLU A 82 17.50 20.53 1.42
CA GLU A 82 18.58 21.04 2.28
C GLU A 82 19.95 20.93 1.57
N ALA A 83 20.23 19.79 0.92
CA ALA A 83 21.46 19.57 0.18
C ALA A 83 21.62 20.57 -0.98
N PHE A 84 20.57 20.74 -1.80
CA PHE A 84 20.60 21.65 -2.95
C PHE A 84 20.68 23.11 -2.51
N THR A 85 19.97 23.49 -1.44
CA THR A 85 20.07 24.82 -0.83
C THR A 85 21.51 25.13 -0.39
N ASN A 86 22.19 24.16 0.24
CA ASN A 86 23.57 24.31 0.65
C ASN A 86 24.52 24.46 -0.55
N ILE A 87 24.33 23.67 -1.60
CA ILE A 87 25.10 23.81 -2.85
C ILE A 87 24.88 25.18 -3.48
N TYR A 88 23.62 25.64 -3.60
CA TYR A 88 23.30 26.94 -4.16
C TYR A 88 23.96 28.08 -3.38
N LYS A 89 23.94 28.00 -2.05
CA LYS A 89 24.59 28.99 -1.18
C LYS A 89 26.12 29.01 -1.36
N GLN A 90 26.75 27.84 -1.52
CA GLN A 90 28.18 27.75 -1.78
C GLN A 90 28.57 28.37 -3.12
N LEU A 91 27.76 28.16 -4.17
CA LEU A 91 28.03 28.68 -5.50
C LEU A 91 27.74 30.18 -5.64
N THR A 92 26.69 30.69 -4.97
CA THR A 92 26.19 32.05 -5.19
C THR A 92 26.47 33.02 -4.04
N GLY A 93 26.81 32.51 -2.86
CA GLY A 93 26.91 33.28 -1.62
C GLY A 93 25.56 33.76 -1.07
N LYS A 94 24.43 33.36 -1.65
CA LYS A 94 23.07 33.81 -1.28
C LYS A 94 22.19 32.64 -0.85
N GLN A 95 21.17 32.93 -0.05
CA GLN A 95 20.11 31.96 0.24
C GLN A 95 19.11 31.94 -0.92
N PRO A 96 18.58 30.76 -1.32
CA PRO A 96 17.51 30.67 -2.29
C PRO A 96 16.20 31.22 -1.70
N SER A 97 15.27 31.65 -2.56
CA SER A 97 13.91 32.02 -2.18
C SER A 97 12.93 31.07 -2.87
N PRO A 98 12.72 29.86 -2.31
CA PRO A 98 11.94 28.83 -2.98
C PRO A 98 10.51 29.27 -3.25
N LYS A 99 9.96 28.79 -4.35
CA LYS A 99 8.58 29.06 -4.77
C LYS A 99 7.88 27.75 -5.08
N ILE A 100 6.57 27.71 -4.80
CA ILE A 100 5.72 26.61 -5.24
C ILE A 100 5.36 26.86 -6.70
N ASP A 101 5.86 26.01 -7.59
CA ASP A 101 5.67 26.17 -9.03
C ASP A 101 4.30 25.63 -9.49
N ALA A 102 3.76 24.61 -8.81
CA ALA A 102 2.44 24.06 -9.08
C ALA A 102 1.71 23.62 -7.79
N PRO A 103 0.40 23.90 -7.65
CA PRO A 103 -0.37 23.45 -6.51
C PRO A 103 -0.64 21.93 -6.58
N CYS A 104 -0.51 21.25 -5.44
CA CYS A 104 -0.84 19.84 -5.30
C CYS A 104 -2.36 19.60 -5.40
N SER A 105 -2.78 18.56 -6.13
CA SER A 105 -4.21 18.22 -6.27
C SER A 105 -4.90 18.02 -4.91
N GLU A 106 -6.20 18.34 -4.85
CA GLU A 106 -7.07 18.03 -3.71
C GLU A 106 -7.51 16.56 -3.68
N GLN A 107 -7.38 15.86 -4.81
CA GLN A 107 -7.80 14.47 -4.94
C GLN A 107 -6.59 13.55 -4.85
N TYR A 108 -6.63 12.59 -3.92
CA TYR A 108 -5.51 11.69 -3.66
C TYR A 108 -4.98 11.01 -4.93
N ARG A 109 -5.87 10.39 -5.73
CA ARG A 109 -5.45 9.63 -6.92
C ARG A 109 -4.81 10.52 -7.99
N GLU A 110 -5.36 11.71 -8.22
CA GLU A 110 -4.78 12.68 -9.16
C GLU A 110 -3.43 13.19 -8.66
N GLY A 111 -3.30 13.41 -7.35
CA GLY A 111 -2.04 13.82 -6.75
C GLY A 111 -0.95 12.75 -6.84
N ILE A 112 -1.28 11.48 -6.64
CA ILE A 112 -0.35 10.36 -6.81
C ILE A 112 0.07 10.19 -8.27
N ASP A 113 -0.86 10.38 -9.22
CA ASP A 113 -0.56 10.35 -10.67
C ASP A 113 0.39 11.47 -11.07
N ALA A 114 0.13 12.70 -10.58
CA ALA A 114 1.02 13.84 -10.79
C ALA A 114 2.41 13.60 -10.18
N ALA A 115 2.48 13.12 -8.92
CA ALA A 115 3.73 12.79 -8.25
C ALA A 115 4.54 11.78 -9.03
N PHE A 116 3.93 10.67 -9.48
CA PHE A 116 4.59 9.68 -10.31
C PHE A 116 5.25 10.29 -11.57
N ILE A 117 4.51 11.13 -12.29
CA ILE A 117 5.01 11.78 -13.50
C ILE A 117 6.10 12.80 -13.19
N ASP A 118 5.98 13.51 -12.09
CA ASP A 118 6.96 14.50 -11.66
C ASP A 118 8.27 13.81 -11.27
N GLU A 119 8.25 12.73 -10.47
CA GLU A 119 9.48 11.99 -10.11
C GLU A 119 10.21 11.39 -11.32
N GLN A 120 9.47 10.88 -12.30
CA GLN A 120 10.07 10.39 -13.54
C GLN A 120 10.81 11.52 -14.29
N LYS A 121 10.25 12.73 -14.33
CA LYS A 121 10.90 13.89 -14.98
C LYS A 121 12.04 14.45 -14.14
N THR A 122 11.90 14.46 -12.81
CA THR A 122 12.91 14.94 -11.86
C THR A 122 14.14 14.04 -11.93
N THR A 123 13.97 12.71 -12.03
CA THR A 123 15.05 11.74 -12.26
C THR A 123 15.91 12.14 -13.47
N ASP A 124 15.27 12.38 -14.63
CA ASP A 124 15.97 12.80 -15.85
C ASP A 124 16.68 14.15 -15.67
N PHE A 125 16.02 15.11 -15.02
CA PHE A 125 16.54 16.44 -14.77
C PHE A 125 17.76 16.43 -13.83
N TYR A 126 17.74 15.61 -12.78
CA TYR A 126 18.87 15.48 -11.85
C TYR A 126 20.07 14.81 -12.51
N HIS A 127 19.84 13.84 -13.39
CA HIS A 127 20.89 13.32 -14.25
C HIS A 127 21.45 14.36 -15.24
N GLU A 128 20.66 15.33 -15.70
CA GLU A 128 21.21 16.44 -16.50
C GLU A 128 22.14 17.35 -15.68
N ILE A 129 21.76 17.69 -14.45
CA ILE A 129 22.60 18.49 -13.54
C ILE A 129 23.89 17.74 -13.22
N GLU A 130 23.79 16.45 -12.91
CA GLU A 130 24.94 15.56 -12.66
C GLU A 130 25.92 15.55 -13.84
N ARG A 131 25.43 15.46 -15.08
CA ARG A 131 26.29 15.52 -16.28
C ARG A 131 26.92 16.89 -16.51
N LYS A 132 26.23 17.98 -16.18
CA LYS A 132 26.72 19.36 -16.34
C LYS A 132 27.75 19.73 -15.27
N ALA A 133 27.60 19.21 -14.05
CA ALA A 133 28.47 19.52 -12.93
C ALA A 133 29.93 19.09 -13.17
N GLN A 134 30.84 19.99 -12.84
CA GLN A 134 32.29 19.72 -12.82
C GLN A 134 32.76 19.30 -11.42
N ASP A 135 32.13 19.82 -10.38
CA ASP A 135 32.42 19.48 -9.00
C ASP A 135 31.90 18.08 -8.66
N LEU A 136 32.78 17.19 -8.21
CA LEU A 136 32.46 15.79 -7.92
C LEU A 136 31.42 15.64 -6.80
N SER A 137 31.41 16.54 -5.82
CA SER A 137 30.42 16.51 -4.73
C SER A 137 29.02 16.84 -5.25
N ILE A 138 28.91 17.81 -6.16
CA ILE A 138 27.63 18.15 -6.81
C ILE A 138 27.15 16.98 -7.67
N LYS A 139 28.05 16.38 -8.48
CA LYS A 139 27.71 15.19 -9.28
C LYS A 139 27.14 14.07 -8.44
N GLU A 140 27.83 13.74 -7.34
CA GLU A 140 27.44 12.65 -6.45
C GLU A 140 26.08 12.92 -5.79
N THR A 141 25.86 14.15 -5.33
CA THR A 141 24.59 14.54 -4.69
C THR A 141 23.40 14.35 -5.64
N PHE A 142 23.50 14.87 -6.88
CA PHE A 142 22.42 14.74 -7.85
C PHE A 142 22.27 13.32 -8.40
N ARG A 143 23.35 12.53 -8.46
CA ARG A 143 23.28 11.10 -8.80
C ARG A 143 22.49 10.30 -7.77
N GLN A 144 22.70 10.58 -6.48
CA GLN A 144 21.98 9.93 -5.38
C GLN A 144 20.52 10.36 -5.38
N ALA A 145 20.24 11.66 -5.48
CA ALA A 145 18.87 12.18 -5.56
C ALA A 145 18.10 11.57 -6.74
N ALA A 146 18.70 11.48 -7.94
CA ALA A 146 18.06 10.82 -9.09
C ALA A 146 17.72 9.34 -8.83
N ALA A 147 18.54 8.62 -8.06
CA ALA A 147 18.25 7.24 -7.69
C ALA A 147 17.09 7.14 -6.68
N ASP A 148 17.01 8.09 -5.74
CA ASP A 148 15.90 8.23 -4.81
C ASP A 148 14.60 8.55 -5.56
N GLU A 149 14.60 9.53 -6.48
CA GLU A 149 13.43 9.86 -7.30
C GLU A 149 12.92 8.68 -8.12
N GLN A 150 13.84 7.88 -8.67
CA GLN A 150 13.44 6.68 -9.39
C GLN A 150 12.75 5.66 -8.47
N ASN A 151 13.17 5.53 -7.21
CA ASN A 151 12.51 4.71 -6.21
C ASN A 151 11.16 5.32 -5.79
N HIS A 152 11.07 6.64 -5.64
CA HIS A 152 9.82 7.35 -5.35
C HIS A 152 8.78 7.10 -6.45
N ALA A 153 9.18 7.22 -7.71
CA ALA A 153 8.33 6.92 -8.87
C ALA A 153 7.79 5.48 -8.82
N VAL A 154 8.61 4.50 -8.43
CA VAL A 154 8.17 3.10 -8.28
C VAL A 154 7.12 2.97 -7.18
N TRP A 155 7.26 3.67 -6.05
CA TRP A 155 6.25 3.69 -5.00
C TRP A 155 4.94 4.34 -5.45
N PHE A 156 4.99 5.47 -6.14
CA PHE A 156 3.79 6.10 -6.67
C PHE A 156 3.10 5.22 -7.73
N LEU A 157 3.87 4.53 -8.58
CA LEU A 157 3.35 3.52 -9.50
C LEU A 157 2.66 2.36 -8.76
N TYR A 158 3.23 1.89 -7.64
CA TYR A 158 2.60 0.89 -6.78
C TYR A 158 1.25 1.39 -6.26
N PHE A 159 1.16 2.62 -5.75
CA PHE A 159 -0.11 3.19 -5.27
C PHE A 159 -1.15 3.36 -6.38
N LEU A 160 -0.74 3.70 -7.61
CA LEU A 160 -1.63 3.78 -8.77
C LEU A 160 -2.18 2.42 -9.18
N SER A 161 -1.33 1.39 -9.11
CA SER A 161 -1.60 0.02 -9.54
C SER A 161 -2.44 -0.76 -8.52
N PHE A 162 -2.30 -0.44 -7.23
CA PHE A 162 -2.96 -1.15 -6.14
C PHE A 162 -3.75 -0.22 -5.18
N PRO A 163 -4.67 0.63 -5.68
CA PRO A 163 -5.32 1.70 -4.91
C PRO A 163 -6.28 1.21 -3.80
N LYS A 164 -6.56 -0.10 -3.72
CA LYS A 164 -7.53 -0.70 -2.79
C LYS A 164 -6.97 -1.85 -1.92
N LYS A 165 -5.68 -2.21 -2.03
CA LYS A 165 -5.20 -3.44 -1.35
C LYS A 165 -4.85 -3.30 0.14
N ASP A 166 -4.58 -2.10 0.65
CA ASP A 166 -3.79 -2.00 1.89
C ASP A 166 -4.53 -1.61 3.18
N ARG A 167 -5.65 -2.28 3.50
CA ARG A 167 -6.14 -2.28 4.89
C ARG A 167 -6.80 -3.56 5.36
N ALA A 168 -7.51 -4.30 4.50
CA ALA A 168 -8.09 -5.58 4.91
C ALA A 168 -7.04 -6.71 4.88
N GLN A 169 -6.09 -6.72 3.93
CA GLN A 169 -5.06 -7.77 3.83
C GLN A 169 -3.95 -7.65 4.88
N ILE A 170 -3.44 -6.45 5.17
CA ILE A 170 -2.38 -6.25 6.19
C ILE A 170 -2.94 -6.43 7.60
N ARG A 171 -4.18 -5.98 7.84
CA ARG A 171 -4.84 -6.23 9.12
C ARG A 171 -5.22 -7.71 9.27
N GLN A 172 -5.58 -8.41 8.19
CA GLN A 172 -5.77 -9.88 8.23
C GLN A 172 -4.49 -10.60 8.65
N GLN A 173 -3.31 -10.13 8.24
CA GLN A 173 -2.04 -10.82 8.50
C GLN A 173 -1.69 -10.97 9.98
N ASP A 174 -2.25 -10.15 10.87
CA ASP A 174 -2.05 -10.18 12.33
C ASP A 174 -3.34 -10.49 13.11
N TYR A 175 -4.40 -10.98 12.45
CA TYR A 175 -5.72 -11.24 13.06
C TYR A 175 -6.21 -12.65 12.75
N GLY A 176 -6.83 -13.31 13.73
CA GLY A 176 -7.36 -14.66 13.54
C GLY A 176 -6.29 -15.69 13.15
N ALA A 177 -6.65 -16.63 12.27
CA ALA A 177 -5.78 -17.73 11.85
C ALA A 177 -4.52 -17.27 11.13
N THR A 178 -4.61 -16.25 10.26
CA THR A 178 -3.44 -15.73 9.55
C THR A 178 -2.43 -15.11 10.53
N GLY A 179 -2.90 -14.32 11.51
CA GLY A 179 -2.07 -13.78 12.59
C GLY A 179 -1.35 -14.86 13.40
N ALA A 180 -2.10 -15.88 13.81
CA ALA A 180 -1.53 -17.02 14.52
C ALA A 180 -0.44 -17.75 13.73
N LEU A 181 -0.63 -17.93 12.42
CA LEU A 181 0.34 -18.62 11.57
C LEU A 181 1.64 -17.83 11.40
N ASN A 182 1.55 -16.49 11.30
CA ASN A 182 2.70 -15.59 11.16
C ASN A 182 3.47 -15.36 12.47
N ALA A 183 2.84 -15.54 13.63
CA ALA A 183 3.50 -15.37 14.92
C ALA A 183 4.68 -16.33 15.11
N SER A 184 5.86 -15.80 15.44
CA SER A 184 7.09 -16.58 15.67
C SER A 184 7.07 -17.38 16.98
N SER A 185 6.31 -16.90 17.97
CA SER A 185 6.06 -17.56 19.24
C SER A 185 4.66 -17.21 19.73
N LEU A 186 4.03 -18.10 20.49
CA LEU A 186 2.67 -17.94 20.98
C LEU A 186 2.61 -18.29 22.47
N THR A 187 2.04 -17.39 23.28
CA THR A 187 1.56 -17.73 24.62
C THR A 187 0.18 -18.38 24.54
N PHE A 188 -0.26 -19.05 25.61
CA PHE A 188 -1.61 -19.62 25.66
C PHE A 188 -2.71 -18.55 25.50
N GLN A 189 -2.50 -17.34 26.04
CA GLN A 189 -3.41 -16.21 25.88
C GLN A 189 -3.47 -15.73 24.41
N ASP A 190 -2.34 -15.72 23.70
CA ASP A 190 -2.30 -15.37 22.28
C ASP A 190 -3.12 -16.38 21.46
N MET A 191 -2.98 -17.68 21.75
CA MET A 191 -3.73 -18.73 21.04
C MET A 191 -5.24 -18.56 21.21
N LEU A 192 -5.70 -18.29 22.45
CA LEU A 192 -7.13 -18.02 22.69
C LEU A 192 -7.59 -16.75 21.98
N THR A 193 -6.75 -15.71 21.96
CA THR A 193 -7.02 -14.44 21.28
C THR A 193 -7.18 -14.64 19.77
N TYR A 194 -6.23 -15.32 19.12
CA TYR A 194 -6.33 -15.61 17.69
C TYR A 194 -7.49 -16.55 17.37
N ALA A 195 -7.74 -17.57 18.20
CA ALA A 195 -8.87 -18.47 18.00
C ALA A 195 -10.21 -17.71 17.94
N ILE A 196 -10.49 -16.84 18.93
CA ILE A 196 -11.77 -16.12 18.97
C ILE A 196 -11.88 -15.03 17.89
N GLN A 197 -10.75 -14.39 17.56
CA GLN A 197 -10.70 -13.45 16.44
C GLN A 197 -11.05 -14.12 15.12
N ASP A 198 -10.61 -15.37 14.90
CA ASP A 198 -10.92 -16.10 13.68
C ASP A 198 -12.42 -16.43 13.58
N GLU A 199 -13.05 -16.81 14.70
CA GLU A 199 -14.51 -17.02 14.74
C GLU A 199 -15.30 -15.73 14.48
N TYR A 200 -14.84 -14.59 15.02
CA TYR A 200 -15.42 -13.27 14.72
C TYR A 200 -15.26 -12.91 13.23
N LEU A 201 -14.09 -13.20 12.65
CA LEU A 201 -13.83 -13.00 11.23
C LEU A 201 -14.78 -13.84 10.36
N ALA A 202 -15.03 -15.09 10.76
CA ALA A 202 -16.00 -15.95 10.09
C ALA A 202 -17.43 -15.38 10.16
N GLN A 203 -17.89 -14.94 11.35
CA GLN A 203 -19.20 -14.29 11.50
C GLN A 203 -19.36 -13.08 10.58
N ALA A 204 -18.40 -12.14 10.65
CA ALA A 204 -18.45 -10.91 9.88
C ALA A 204 -18.39 -11.18 8.36
N ARG A 205 -17.62 -12.20 7.94
CA ARG A 205 -17.54 -12.63 6.54
C ARG A 205 -18.89 -13.18 6.05
N TYR A 206 -19.52 -14.06 6.82
CA TYR A 206 -20.81 -14.63 6.44
C TYR A 206 -21.94 -13.59 6.45
N ASP A 207 -21.91 -12.63 7.38
CA ASP A 207 -22.83 -11.48 7.35
C ASP A 207 -22.66 -10.61 6.10
N ALA A 208 -21.42 -10.38 5.65
CA ALA A 208 -21.16 -9.67 4.40
C ALA A 208 -21.69 -10.44 3.18
N ILE A 209 -21.43 -11.75 3.10
CA ILE A 209 -21.94 -12.62 2.03
C ILE A 209 -23.47 -12.62 2.00
N ARG A 210 -24.13 -12.73 3.15
CA ARG A 210 -25.60 -12.74 3.23
C ARG A 210 -26.21 -11.41 2.81
N ARG A 211 -25.59 -10.29 3.16
CA ARG A 211 -26.04 -8.96 2.70
C ARG A 211 -25.94 -8.79 1.19
N GLU A 212 -24.89 -9.33 0.57
CA GLU A 212 -24.64 -9.17 -0.87
C GLU A 212 -25.40 -10.19 -1.72
N PHE A 213 -25.41 -11.46 -1.31
CA PHE A 213 -25.88 -12.59 -2.12
C PHE A 213 -27.15 -13.27 -1.58
N GLY A 214 -27.67 -12.82 -0.44
CA GLY A 214 -28.80 -13.43 0.24
C GLY A 214 -28.46 -14.70 1.03
N ASP A 215 -29.49 -15.35 1.56
CA ASP A 215 -29.35 -16.49 2.47
C ASP A 215 -29.02 -17.80 1.75
N ILE A 216 -27.74 -18.00 1.44
CA ILE A 216 -27.23 -19.27 0.92
C ILE A 216 -27.06 -20.26 2.07
N GLN A 217 -27.84 -21.35 2.03
CA GLN A 217 -28.00 -22.29 3.14
C GLN A 217 -26.70 -22.85 3.73
N THR A 218 -25.65 -23.06 2.92
CA THR A 218 -24.34 -23.54 3.40
C THR A 218 -23.70 -22.53 4.34
N PHE A 219 -23.63 -21.26 3.96
CA PHE A 219 -23.02 -20.21 4.78
C PHE A 219 -23.83 -19.96 6.05
N VAL A 220 -25.17 -19.98 5.97
CA VAL A 220 -26.05 -19.83 7.16
C VAL A 220 -25.81 -20.94 8.19
N ARG A 221 -25.71 -22.21 7.76
CA ARG A 221 -25.49 -23.33 8.68
C ARG A 221 -24.13 -23.27 9.37
N ILE A 222 -23.10 -22.88 8.62
CA ILE A 222 -21.74 -22.75 9.14
C ILE A 222 -21.66 -21.55 10.08
N GLN A 223 -22.26 -20.41 9.72
CA GLN A 223 -22.36 -19.24 10.60
C GLN A 223 -22.98 -19.59 11.97
N GLU A 224 -24.05 -20.39 11.99
CA GLU A 224 -24.65 -20.86 13.25
C GLU A 224 -23.76 -21.87 14.01
N ALA A 225 -22.85 -22.57 13.32
CA ALA A 225 -21.86 -23.43 13.96
C ALA A 225 -20.77 -22.62 14.66
N GLU A 226 -20.22 -21.58 14.03
CA GLU A 226 -19.17 -20.76 14.64
C GLU A 226 -19.63 -20.04 15.92
N LYS A 227 -20.93 -19.72 16.05
CA LYS A 227 -21.48 -19.18 17.31
C LYS A 227 -21.26 -20.12 18.50
N ARG A 228 -21.28 -21.44 18.26
CA ARG A 228 -20.97 -22.45 19.29
C ARG A 228 -19.48 -22.48 19.59
N HIS A 229 -18.62 -22.25 18.60
CA HIS A 229 -17.17 -22.13 18.80
C HIS A 229 -16.84 -20.90 19.67
N ILE A 230 -17.43 -19.74 19.37
CA ILE A 230 -17.31 -18.53 20.20
C ILE A 230 -17.71 -18.81 21.65
N THR A 231 -18.81 -19.53 21.86
CA THR A 231 -19.29 -19.90 23.20
C THR A 231 -18.29 -20.80 23.95
N ALA A 232 -17.71 -21.79 23.25
CA ALA A 232 -16.68 -22.66 23.81
C ALA A 232 -15.41 -21.88 24.19
N LEU A 233 -14.94 -20.98 23.30
CA LEU A 233 -13.77 -20.15 23.55
C LEU A 233 -13.99 -19.17 24.71
N ASN A 234 -15.16 -18.51 24.78
CA ASN A 234 -15.52 -17.62 25.89
C ASN A 234 -15.50 -18.34 27.26
N THR A 235 -15.84 -19.64 27.28
CA THR A 235 -15.74 -20.46 28.49
C THR A 235 -14.29 -20.60 28.94
N LEU A 236 -13.34 -20.77 28.01
CA LEU A 236 -11.91 -20.80 28.33
C LEU A 236 -11.41 -19.43 28.79
N PHE A 237 -11.76 -18.33 28.10
CA PHE A 237 -11.40 -16.97 28.55
C PHE A 237 -11.86 -16.69 29.97
N THR A 238 -13.10 -17.07 30.30
CA THR A 238 -13.67 -16.90 31.65
C THR A 238 -12.91 -17.74 32.68
N ARG A 239 -12.64 -19.01 32.37
CA ARG A 239 -11.95 -19.93 33.28
C ARG A 239 -10.52 -19.49 33.58
N TYR A 240 -9.79 -19.01 32.58
CA TYR A 240 -8.41 -18.54 32.71
C TYR A 240 -8.28 -17.06 33.06
N GLN A 241 -9.40 -16.36 33.25
CA GLN A 241 -9.46 -14.93 33.60
C GLN A 241 -8.72 -14.02 32.61
N PHE A 242 -8.69 -14.41 31.33
CA PHE A 242 -8.14 -13.58 30.27
C PHE A 242 -9.19 -12.60 29.74
N PRO A 243 -8.80 -11.37 29.36
CA PRO A 243 -9.72 -10.43 28.75
C PRO A 243 -10.19 -10.95 27.39
N ILE A 244 -11.50 -10.96 27.18
CA ILE A 244 -12.09 -11.28 25.88
C ILE A 244 -11.83 -10.08 24.93
N PRO A 245 -11.19 -10.28 23.77
CA PRO A 245 -11.00 -9.23 22.79
C PRO A 245 -12.33 -8.66 22.29
N SER A 246 -12.39 -7.35 22.04
CA SER A 246 -13.55 -6.74 21.39
C SER A 246 -13.70 -7.26 19.96
N ASP A 247 -14.92 -7.57 19.55
CA ASP A 247 -15.20 -7.91 18.15
C ASP A 247 -15.07 -6.65 17.28
N ASN A 248 -14.00 -6.62 16.49
CA ASN A 248 -13.75 -5.63 15.46
C ASN A 248 -13.56 -6.29 14.09
N ALA A 249 -14.01 -7.54 13.92
CA ALA A 249 -13.73 -8.36 12.74
C ALA A 249 -14.23 -7.76 11.43
N SER A 250 -15.30 -6.97 11.47
CA SER A 250 -15.87 -6.30 10.29
C SER A 250 -14.88 -5.38 9.55
N GLN A 251 -13.83 -4.87 10.22
CA GLN A 251 -12.81 -4.03 9.58
C GLN A 251 -11.78 -4.83 8.74
N TYR A 252 -11.81 -6.16 8.83
CA TYR A 252 -10.88 -7.08 8.15
C TYR A 252 -11.57 -7.86 7.01
N VAL A 253 -12.90 -7.76 6.89
CA VAL A 253 -13.67 -8.51 5.90
C VAL A 253 -13.65 -7.81 4.55
N ILE A 254 -13.36 -8.58 3.50
CA ILE A 254 -13.55 -8.19 2.10
C ILE A 254 -14.76 -8.98 1.58
N THR A 255 -15.76 -8.28 1.08
CA THR A 255 -16.90 -8.93 0.41
C THR A 255 -16.42 -9.55 -0.91
N PRO A 256 -16.61 -10.85 -1.13
CA PRO A 256 -16.27 -11.50 -2.41
C PRO A 256 -17.11 -10.94 -3.56
N ASP A 257 -16.57 -10.90 -4.78
CA ASP A 257 -17.27 -10.36 -5.96
C ASP A 257 -18.33 -11.30 -6.57
N SER A 258 -18.40 -12.55 -6.08
CA SER A 258 -19.38 -13.54 -6.54
C SER A 258 -19.58 -14.65 -5.51
N VAL A 259 -20.66 -15.43 -5.66
CA VAL A 259 -20.89 -16.64 -4.85
C VAL A 259 -19.78 -17.67 -5.02
N LYS A 260 -19.23 -17.84 -6.24
CA LYS A 260 -18.06 -18.70 -6.49
C LYS A 260 -16.85 -18.22 -5.68
N ALA A 261 -16.56 -16.92 -5.72
CA ALA A 261 -15.49 -16.32 -4.93
C ALA A 261 -15.73 -16.45 -3.42
N ALA A 262 -16.99 -16.38 -2.96
CA ALA A 262 -17.35 -16.59 -1.57
C ALA A 262 -17.08 -18.03 -1.10
N TYR A 263 -17.39 -19.03 -1.93
CA TYR A 263 -17.02 -20.43 -1.63
C TYR A 263 -15.50 -20.63 -1.62
N ALA A 264 -14.77 -20.03 -2.57
CA ALA A 264 -13.31 -20.09 -2.59
C ALA A 264 -12.68 -19.44 -1.34
N ALA A 265 -13.18 -18.27 -0.92
CA ALA A 265 -12.75 -17.61 0.30
C ALA A 265 -13.08 -18.44 1.56
N GLY A 266 -14.24 -19.11 1.59
CA GLY A 266 -14.58 -20.06 2.65
C GLY A 266 -13.61 -21.24 2.72
N VAL A 267 -13.28 -21.85 1.58
CA VAL A 267 -12.27 -22.93 1.51
C VAL A 267 -10.93 -22.47 2.08
N GLN A 268 -10.45 -21.30 1.67
CA GLN A 268 -9.17 -20.78 2.15
C GLN A 268 -9.19 -20.49 3.65
N GLY A 269 -10.26 -19.86 4.14
CA GLY A 269 -10.43 -19.56 5.57
C GLY A 269 -10.40 -20.82 6.44
N GLU A 270 -11.07 -21.89 6.03
CA GLU A 270 -11.05 -23.15 6.79
C GLU A 270 -9.68 -23.84 6.76
N ILE A 271 -8.94 -23.77 5.64
CA ILE A 271 -7.57 -24.30 5.58
C ILE A 271 -6.66 -23.57 6.58
N GLU A 272 -6.77 -22.25 6.66
CA GLU A 272 -6.01 -21.42 7.60
C GLU A 272 -6.40 -21.71 9.05
N ASN A 273 -7.70 -21.80 9.35
CA ASN A 273 -8.22 -22.13 10.69
C ASN A 273 -7.74 -23.51 11.17
N ILE A 274 -7.81 -24.54 10.30
CA ILE A 274 -7.29 -25.88 10.60
C ILE A 274 -5.79 -25.81 10.90
N SER A 275 -5.02 -25.12 10.05
CA SER A 275 -3.57 -24.98 10.20
C SER A 275 -3.20 -24.24 11.50
N MET A 276 -3.97 -23.23 11.89
CA MET A 276 -3.83 -22.52 13.16
C MET A 276 -3.97 -23.49 14.34
N TYR A 277 -5.05 -24.28 14.39
CA TYR A 277 -5.23 -25.24 15.49
C TYR A 277 -4.21 -26.37 15.47
N GLU A 278 -3.77 -26.84 14.30
CA GLU A 278 -2.66 -27.78 14.18
C GLU A 278 -1.38 -27.20 14.80
N LYS A 279 -1.06 -25.94 14.52
CA LYS A 279 0.06 -25.23 15.14
C LYS A 279 -0.09 -25.11 16.66
N PHE A 280 -1.27 -24.74 17.16
CA PHE A 280 -1.52 -24.60 18.61
C PHE A 280 -1.35 -25.93 19.35
N LEU A 281 -1.80 -27.03 18.77
CA LEU A 281 -1.77 -28.36 19.39
C LEU A 281 -0.35 -28.95 19.55
N LEU A 282 0.66 -28.34 18.92
CA LEU A 282 2.08 -28.65 19.12
C LEU A 282 2.64 -28.10 20.45
N TYR A 283 1.97 -27.13 21.06
CA TYR A 283 2.37 -26.56 22.34
C TYR A 283 1.86 -27.39 23.52
N GLU A 284 2.48 -27.17 24.68
CA GLU A 284 1.93 -27.64 25.96
C GLU A 284 0.71 -26.76 26.31
N LEU A 285 -0.44 -27.41 26.52
CA LEU A 285 -1.73 -26.77 26.73
C LEU A 285 -2.43 -27.43 27.91
N PRO A 286 -3.24 -26.68 28.67
CA PRO A 286 -4.20 -27.27 29.58
C PRO A 286 -5.13 -28.27 28.85
N GLU A 287 -5.52 -29.35 29.53
CA GLU A 287 -6.22 -30.47 28.91
C GLU A 287 -7.61 -30.10 28.36
N ASP A 288 -8.31 -29.21 29.05
CA ASP A 288 -9.59 -28.66 28.61
C ASP A 288 -9.43 -27.77 27.36
N ALA A 289 -8.39 -26.93 27.31
CA ALA A 289 -8.09 -26.13 26.13
C ALA A 289 -7.69 -27.01 24.93
N ARG A 290 -6.86 -28.05 25.15
CA ARG A 290 -6.50 -29.04 24.12
C ARG A 290 -7.74 -29.74 23.57
N THR A 291 -8.69 -30.09 24.44
CA THR A 291 -9.96 -30.71 24.05
C THR A 291 -10.78 -29.77 23.16
N VAL A 292 -10.96 -28.52 23.57
CA VAL A 292 -11.70 -27.51 22.80
C VAL A 292 -11.03 -27.25 21.44
N PHE A 293 -9.73 -26.98 21.40
CA PHE A 293 -9.01 -26.73 20.14
C PHE A 293 -9.07 -27.91 19.17
N THR A 294 -9.01 -29.14 19.69
CA THR A 294 -9.19 -30.35 18.86
C THR A 294 -10.60 -30.45 18.28
N GLN A 295 -11.63 -30.13 19.07
CA GLN A 295 -13.02 -30.14 18.61
C GLN A 295 -13.27 -29.07 17.54
N LEU A 296 -12.75 -27.86 17.74
CA LEU A 296 -12.91 -26.76 16.77
C LEU A 296 -12.21 -27.10 15.45
N ARG A 297 -10.94 -27.54 15.47
CA ARG A 297 -10.25 -28.03 14.27
C ARG A 297 -11.04 -29.11 13.51
N ASN A 298 -11.64 -30.06 14.23
CA ASN A 298 -12.43 -31.13 13.62
C ASN A 298 -13.75 -30.60 13.02
N ALA A 299 -14.35 -29.56 13.61
CA ALA A 299 -15.50 -28.88 13.02
C ALA A 299 -15.11 -28.16 11.72
N SER A 300 -13.97 -27.46 11.70
CA SER A 300 -13.43 -26.76 10.52
C SER A 300 -13.14 -27.73 9.36
N LEU A 301 -12.71 -28.97 9.63
CA LEU A 301 -12.60 -30.01 8.60
C LEU A 301 -13.96 -30.31 7.93
N ASN A 302 -15.06 -30.31 8.69
CA ASN A 302 -16.40 -30.50 8.14
C ASN A 302 -16.87 -29.28 7.34
N HIS A 303 -16.54 -28.07 7.80
CA HIS A 303 -16.82 -26.82 7.08
C HIS A 303 -16.07 -26.78 5.74
N LEU A 304 -14.77 -27.10 5.75
CA LEU A 304 -13.94 -27.19 4.56
C LEU A 304 -14.54 -28.13 3.51
N ALA A 305 -14.99 -29.31 3.93
CA ALA A 305 -15.65 -30.27 3.05
C ALA A 305 -16.97 -29.70 2.47
N ALA A 306 -17.74 -28.96 3.25
CA ALA A 306 -18.96 -28.30 2.79
C ALA A 306 -18.67 -27.19 1.78
N PHE A 307 -17.66 -26.35 2.01
CA PHE A 307 -17.27 -25.30 1.07
C PHE A 307 -16.69 -25.85 -0.24
N ARG A 308 -15.85 -26.89 -0.18
CA ARG A 308 -15.33 -27.57 -1.39
C ARG A 308 -16.46 -28.13 -2.26
N ARG A 309 -17.46 -28.79 -1.66
CA ARG A 309 -18.67 -29.25 -2.40
C ARG A 309 -19.48 -28.09 -2.97
N GLY A 310 -19.52 -26.95 -2.28
CA GLY A 310 -20.14 -25.74 -2.77
C GLY A 310 -19.41 -25.16 -3.99
N LEU A 311 -18.09 -25.07 -3.92
CA LEU A 311 -17.22 -24.54 -4.98
C LEU A 311 -17.27 -25.38 -6.25
N ALA A 312 -17.21 -26.71 -6.13
CA ALA A 312 -17.22 -27.63 -7.27
C ALA A 312 -18.46 -27.47 -8.17
N ARG A 313 -19.60 -27.06 -7.61
CA ARG A 313 -20.82 -26.78 -8.40
C ARG A 313 -20.68 -25.66 -9.42
N PHE A 314 -19.67 -24.80 -9.27
CA PHE A 314 -19.33 -23.70 -10.19
C PHE A 314 -18.19 -24.05 -11.16
N GLU A 315 -17.70 -25.29 -11.15
CA GLU A 315 -16.71 -25.81 -12.11
C GLU A 315 -17.39 -26.64 -13.20
N ASP A 316 -18.59 -27.18 -12.91
CA ASP A 316 -19.44 -27.94 -13.83
C ASP A 316 -20.48 -27.06 -14.60
N SER A 317 -20.38 -25.73 -14.52
CA SER A 317 -21.29 -24.76 -15.18
C SER A 317 -20.53 -23.77 -16.05
#